data_AF-A0ABD4YW27-F1
#
_entry.id   AF-A0ABD4YW27-F1
#
_cell.length_a   1.000
_cell.length_b   1.000
_cell.length_c   1.000
_cell.angle_alpha   90.00
_cell.angle_beta   90.00
_cell.angle_gamma   90.00
#
_symmetry.space_group_name_H-M   'P 1'
#
loop_
_entity.id
_entity.type
_entity.pdbx_description
1 polymer ?
#
loop_
_entity_poly.entity_id
_entity_poly.type
_entity_poly.pdbx_seq_one_letter_code
_entity_poly.pdbx_strand_id
1 'polypeptide(L)'
;MLARLAPAAALLVLLTACSSMSEVKPLEKDQYSVTYSSGTQLLSWVEIKIKTLERADEYCQSLGRKLVKPSVTSNHATGLGSKRATVTFECAPIDPPKPAAQ
;
A
#
# COMPACT_ATOMS: atom_id res chain seq x y z
N MET A 1 -37.46 23.48 -13.64
CA MET A 1 -36.79 23.37 -12.32
C MET A 1 -35.77 22.23 -12.21
N LEU A 2 -35.78 21.21 -13.10
CA LEU A 2 -34.81 20.09 -13.04
C LEU A 2 -33.38 20.45 -13.44
N ALA A 3 -33.17 21.49 -14.27
CA ALA A 3 -31.85 21.89 -14.76
C ALA A 3 -30.93 22.52 -13.68
N ARG A 4 -31.45 22.88 -12.50
CA ARG A 4 -30.65 23.44 -11.40
C ARG A 4 -30.06 22.40 -10.44
N LEU A 5 -30.46 21.12 -10.58
CA LEU A 5 -29.97 20.01 -9.76
C LEU A 5 -28.79 19.26 -10.42
N ALA A 6 -28.51 19.52 -11.69
CA ALA A 6 -27.41 18.90 -12.45
C ALA A 6 -26.01 19.11 -11.83
N PRO A 7 -25.62 20.31 -11.35
CA PRO A 7 -24.27 20.48 -10.76
C PRO A 7 -24.13 19.79 -9.40
N ALA A 8 -25.23 19.61 -8.66
CA ALA A 8 -25.23 18.90 -7.38
C ALA A 8 -25.07 17.38 -7.56
N ALA A 9 -25.66 16.83 -8.62
CA ALA A 9 -25.50 15.42 -8.96
C ALA A 9 -24.07 15.07 -9.45
N ALA A 10 -23.41 15.99 -10.16
CA ALA A 10 -22.03 15.80 -10.62
C ALA A 10 -21.01 15.72 -9.46
N LEU A 11 -21.25 16.42 -8.36
CA LEU A 11 -20.38 16.36 -7.17
C LEU A 11 -20.50 15.03 -6.40
N LEU A 12 -21.66 14.37 -6.44
CA LEU A 12 -21.87 13.08 -5.75
C LEU A 12 -21.10 11.91 -6.38
N VAL A 13 -20.80 11.96 -7.68
CA VAL A 13 -20.04 10.91 -8.38
C VAL A 13 -18.55 10.92 -7.97
N LEU A 14 -18.05 12.06 -7.46
CA LEU A 14 -16.67 12.19 -6.96
C LEU A 14 -16.44 11.57 -5.58
N LEU A 15 -17.50 11.16 -4.84
CA LEU A 15 -17.36 10.47 -3.56
C LEU A 15 -17.14 8.95 -3.69
N THR A 16 -16.73 8.47 -4.86
CA THR A 16 -16.53 7.06 -5.11
C THR A 16 -15.23 6.55 -4.46
N ALA A 17 -15.37 5.91 -3.30
CA ALA A 17 -14.53 4.80 -2.84
C ALA A 17 -13.01 5.03 -2.77
N CYS A 18 -12.55 6.10 -2.12
CA CYS A 18 -11.11 6.32 -1.93
C CYS A 18 -10.48 5.20 -1.09
N SER A 19 -9.71 4.32 -1.75
CA SER A 19 -8.61 3.64 -1.07
C SER A 19 -7.54 4.65 -0.68
N SER A 20 -6.72 4.32 0.31
CA SER A 20 -5.61 5.17 0.71
C SER A 20 -4.34 4.36 0.95
N MET A 21 -3.21 4.96 0.59
CA MET A 21 -1.89 4.51 0.96
C MET A 21 -1.33 5.50 1.99
N SER A 22 -0.80 5.02 3.11
CA SER A 22 -0.12 5.88 4.06
C SER A 22 1.22 6.35 3.49
N GLU A 23 1.77 7.42 4.06
CA GLU A 23 3.20 7.67 3.94
C GLU A 23 3.99 6.53 4.58
N VAL A 24 5.24 6.36 4.11
CA VAL A 24 6.18 5.42 4.72
C VAL A 24 6.72 6.06 6.00
N LYS A 25 6.53 5.37 7.12
CA LYS A 25 6.95 5.86 8.44
C LYS A 25 8.17 5.09 8.94
N PRO A 26 9.20 5.76 9.46
CA PRO A 26 10.27 5.08 10.18
C PRO A 26 9.75 4.53 11.52
N LEU A 27 10.14 3.32 11.88
CA LEU A 27 9.86 2.71 13.18
C LEU A 27 11.10 2.72 14.07
N GLU A 28 12.19 2.14 13.56
CA GLU A 28 13.49 2.00 14.22
C GLU A 28 14.61 2.15 13.18
N LYS A 29 15.87 1.87 13.56
CA LYS A 29 17.01 1.94 12.65
C LYS A 29 16.81 1.00 11.45
N ASP A 30 16.79 1.59 10.26
CA ASP A 30 16.59 0.90 8.97
C ASP A 30 15.25 0.14 8.84
N GLN A 31 14.29 0.34 9.75
CA GLN A 31 12.97 -0.29 9.73
C GLN A 31 11.86 0.72 9.45
N TYR A 32 10.96 0.37 8.52
CA TYR A 32 9.91 1.22 8.00
C TYR A 32 8.56 0.50 8.02
N SER A 33 7.49 1.27 7.97
CA SER A 33 6.12 0.77 7.90
C SER A 33 5.28 1.55 6.89
N VAL A 34 4.47 0.84 6.13
CA VAL A 34 3.48 1.42 5.22
C VAL A 34 2.18 0.63 5.28
N THR A 35 1.05 1.32 5.17
CA THR A 35 -0.28 0.73 5.26
C THR A 35 -1.14 1.11 4.07
N TYR A 36 -1.79 0.12 3.47
CA TYR A 36 -2.86 0.33 2.50
C TYR A 36 -4.22 0.04 3.14
N SER A 37 -5.20 0.89 2.84
CA SER A 37 -6.62 0.71 3.20
C SER A 37 -7.45 0.68 1.93
N SER A 38 -8.22 -0.40 1.73
CA SER A 38 -9.08 -0.55 0.54
C SER A 38 -10.22 0.47 0.51
N GLY A 39 -10.53 1.13 1.63
CA GLY A 39 -11.71 1.97 1.74
C GLY A 39 -12.96 1.14 1.47
N THR A 40 -13.83 1.60 0.58
CA THR A 40 -15.01 0.83 0.14
C THR A 40 -14.74 -0.03 -1.10
N GLN A 41 -13.50 -0.08 -1.60
CA GLN A 41 -13.15 -0.96 -2.72
C GLN A 41 -13.18 -2.44 -2.29
N LEU A 42 -13.79 -3.28 -3.12
CA LEU A 42 -13.89 -4.72 -2.92
C LEU A 42 -12.62 -5.43 -3.38
N LEU A 43 -11.50 -5.11 -2.75
CA LEU A 43 -10.22 -5.79 -3.01
C LEU A 43 -10.10 -7.06 -2.16
N SER A 44 -9.45 -8.08 -2.72
CA SER A 44 -9.03 -9.28 -2.01
C SER A 44 -7.85 -9.00 -1.09
N TRP A 45 -7.61 -9.90 -0.13
CA TRP A 45 -6.42 -9.85 0.73
C TRP A 45 -5.12 -9.86 -0.09
N VAL A 46 -5.07 -10.65 -1.16
CA VAL A 46 -3.88 -10.80 -1.99
C VAL A 46 -3.56 -9.49 -2.72
N GLU A 47 -4.57 -8.82 -3.28
CA GLU A 47 -4.38 -7.54 -3.97
C GLU A 47 -3.86 -6.45 -3.03
N ILE A 48 -4.46 -6.29 -1.84
CA ILE A 48 -3.99 -5.27 -0.89
C ILE A 48 -2.58 -5.58 -0.36
N LYS A 49 -2.25 -6.86 -0.17
CA LYS A 49 -0.90 -7.29 0.20
C LYS A 49 0.11 -6.91 -0.87
N ILE A 50 -0.16 -7.23 -2.14
CA ILE A 50 0.74 -6.94 -3.26
C ILE A 50 0.97 -5.43 -3.37
N LYS A 51 -0.10 -4.62 -3.40
CA LYS A 51 0.01 -3.15 -3.47
C LYS A 51 0.83 -2.54 -2.34
N THR A 52 0.69 -3.09 -1.14
CA THR A 52 1.44 -2.59 0.02
C THR A 52 2.92 -2.99 -0.05
N LEU A 53 3.23 -4.20 -0.56
CA LEU A 53 4.60 -4.65 -0.79
C LEU A 53 5.28 -3.86 -1.92
N GLU A 54 4.58 -3.58 -3.01
CA GLU A 54 5.08 -2.75 -4.11
C GLU A 54 5.50 -1.37 -3.60
N ARG A 55 4.65 -0.73 -2.78
CA ARG A 55 4.99 0.58 -2.20
C ARG A 55 6.21 0.54 -1.27
N ALA A 56 6.38 -0.55 -0.53
CA ALA A 56 7.56 -0.77 0.31
C ALA A 56 8.82 -0.95 -0.54
N ASP A 57 8.72 -1.71 -1.63
CA ASP A 57 9.82 -1.91 -2.57
C ASP A 57 10.21 -0.61 -3.28
N GLU A 58 9.24 0.14 -3.82
CA GLU A 58 9.44 1.47 -4.41
C GLU A 58 10.19 2.42 -3.46
N TYR A 59 9.84 2.37 -2.17
CA TYR A 59 10.55 3.17 -1.16
C TYR A 59 12.01 2.75 -1.03
N CYS A 60 12.31 1.45 -0.90
CA CYS A 60 13.70 1.00 -0.84
C CYS A 60 14.47 1.31 -2.13
N GLN A 61 13.85 1.14 -3.30
CA GLN A 61 14.43 1.49 -4.59
C GLN A 61 14.75 2.99 -4.69
N SER A 62 13.88 3.86 -4.16
CA SER A 62 14.15 5.31 -4.09
C SER A 62 15.38 5.67 -3.26
N LEU A 63 15.80 4.77 -2.36
CA LEU A 63 17.02 4.88 -1.57
C LEU A 63 18.23 4.15 -2.19
N GLY A 64 18.08 3.56 -3.38
CA GLY A 64 19.12 2.71 -4.00
C GLY A 64 19.37 1.41 -3.24
N ARG A 65 18.37 0.91 -2.51
CA ARG A 65 18.44 -0.28 -1.64
C ARG A 65 17.40 -1.31 -2.07
N LYS A 66 17.55 -2.56 -1.63
CA LYS A 66 16.55 -3.63 -1.83
C LYS A 66 15.66 -3.78 -0.61
N LEU A 67 14.38 -4.09 -0.86
CA LEU A 67 13.45 -4.52 0.17
C LEU A 67 13.90 -5.84 0.79
N VAL A 68 14.01 -5.90 2.12
CA VAL A 68 14.31 -7.14 2.85
C VAL A 68 13.39 -7.30 4.06
N LYS A 69 13.23 -8.56 4.47
CA LYS A 69 12.43 -8.98 5.64
C LYS A 69 11.03 -8.35 5.73
N PRO A 70 10.22 -8.31 4.64
CA PRO A 70 8.88 -7.76 4.75
C PRO A 70 8.00 -8.64 5.65
N SER A 71 7.41 -8.04 6.67
CA SER A 71 6.38 -8.63 7.52
C SER A 71 5.05 -7.99 7.19
N VAL A 72 4.06 -8.79 6.80
CA VAL A 72 2.73 -8.33 6.39
C VAL A 72 1.71 -8.70 7.45
N THR A 73 0.95 -7.72 7.93
CA THR A 73 -0.16 -7.91 8.86
C THR A 73 -1.47 -7.41 8.25
N SER A 74 -2.60 -7.98 8.71
CA SER A 74 -3.94 -7.61 8.26
C SER A 74 -4.80 -7.14 9.42
N ASN A 75 -5.84 -6.35 9.13
CA ASN A 75 -6.88 -6.07 10.12
C ASN A 75 -7.99 -7.12 10.20
N HIS A 76 -7.88 -8.23 9.47
CA HIS A 76 -8.86 -9.33 9.42
C HIS A 76 -10.30 -8.90 9.10
N ALA A 77 -10.50 -7.78 8.40
CA ALA A 77 -11.84 -7.32 8.04
C ALA A 77 -12.53 -8.29 7.09
N THR A 78 -13.80 -8.60 7.38
CA THR A 78 -14.68 -9.46 6.58
C THR A 78 -15.90 -8.68 6.09
N GLY A 79 -16.62 -9.22 5.10
CA GLY A 79 -17.80 -8.57 4.51
C GLY A 79 -17.48 -7.21 3.88
N LEU A 80 -18.25 -6.18 4.25
CA LEU A 80 -18.12 -4.80 3.78
C LEU A 80 -17.08 -3.97 4.55
N GLY A 81 -16.37 -4.57 5.51
CA GLY A 81 -15.31 -3.87 6.25
C GLY A 81 -14.12 -3.52 5.34
N SER A 82 -13.58 -2.30 5.49
CA SER A 82 -12.36 -1.90 4.78
C SER A 82 -11.19 -2.79 5.20
N LYS A 83 -10.62 -3.51 4.23
CA LYS A 83 -9.47 -4.37 4.44
C LYS A 83 -8.21 -3.51 4.47
N ARG A 84 -7.33 -3.79 5.42
CA ARG A 84 -6.04 -3.12 5.59
C ARG A 84 -4.91 -4.12 5.60
N ALA A 85 -3.82 -3.75 4.91
CA ALA A 85 -2.55 -4.44 4.95
C ALA A 85 -1.50 -3.45 5.45
N THR A 86 -0.74 -3.86 6.46
CA THR A 86 0.42 -3.10 6.95
C THR A 86 1.66 -3.93 6.69
N VAL A 87 2.62 -3.36 5.97
CA VAL A 87 3.94 -3.95 5.74
C VAL A 87 4.94 -3.22 6.62
N THR A 88 5.60 -3.97 7.49
CA THR A 88 6.82 -3.53 8.17
C THR A 88 8.01 -4.16 7.45
N PHE A 89 9.05 -3.39 7.15
CA PHE A 89 10.13 -3.83 6.29
C PHE A 89 11.44 -3.13 6.60
N GLU A 90 12.53 -3.67 6.07
CA GLU A 90 13.86 -3.05 6.10
C GLU A 90 14.36 -2.79 4.67
N CYS A 91 15.23 -1.80 4.49
CA CYS A 91 15.94 -1.58 3.22
C CYS A 91 17.43 -1.90 3.40
N ALA A 92 17.96 -2.85 2.63
CA ALA A 92 19.37 -3.27 2.70
C ALA A 92 20.14 -2.90 1.42
N PRO A 93 21.48 -2.77 1.48
CA PRO A 93 22.30 -2.61 0.28
C PRO A 93 22.02 -3.71 -0.76
N ILE A 94 22.06 -3.36 -2.04
CA ILE A 94 21.95 -4.32 -3.12
C ILE A 94 23.29 -5.04 -3.23
N ASP A 95 23.35 -6.30 -2.79
CA ASP A 95 24.57 -7.10 -2.92
C ASP A 95 24.94 -7.28 -4.40
N PRO A 96 26.24 -7.21 -4.75
CA PRO A 96 26.67 -7.56 -6.10
C PRO A 96 26.33 -9.03 -6.38
N PRO A 97 25.96 -9.37 -7.63
CA PRO A 97 25.65 -10.75 -7.99
C PRO A 97 26.83 -11.67 -7.65
N LYS A 98 26.56 -12.73 -6.88
CA LYS A 98 27.57 -13.74 -6.53
C LYS A 98 28.11 -14.34 -7.84
N PRO A 99 29.44 -14.38 -8.07
CA PRO A 99 29.99 -15.07 -9.23
C PRO A 99 29.48 -16.51 -9.25
N ALA A 100 28.91 -16.95 -10.38
CA ALA A 100 28.50 -18.33 -10.54
C ALA A 100 29.72 -19.23 -10.28
N ALA A 101 29.59 -20.17 -9.35
CA ALA A 101 30.63 -21.17 -9.12
C ALA A 101 30.82 -21.95 -10.43
N GLN A 102 32.06 -21.96 -10.93
CA GLN A 102 32.50 -22.78 -12.05
C GLN A 102 32.53 -24.25 -11.65
#